data_AF-A0A392PH58-F1
#
_entry.id   AF-A0A392PH58-F1
#
_cell.length_a   1.000
_cell.length_b   1.000
_cell.length_c   1.000
_cell.angle_alpha   90.00
_cell.angle_beta   90.00
_cell.angle_gamma   90.00
#
_symmetry.space_group_name_H-M   'P 1'
#
loop_
_entity.id
_entity.type
_entity.pdbx_description
1 polymer ?
#
loop_
_entity_poly.entity_id
_entity_poly.type
_entity_poly.pdbx_seq_one_letter_code
_entity_poly.pdbx_strand_id
1 'polypeptide(L)'
;MHQLWTTCSHLVAKSGLPPEILAKHLPIDVVAKIEELRLKSSLARRSLMPLHHHHHHHHHDLGDLEDQKIRRMRRALDSSDVELVKLMVMGEGLNLDEALALHYAVENCSREVAKALLELSAADVNYPAGPAGKTPLHVAAEMVSPEMVAVLLDHHADPTIRTVDGVTPLD
;
A
#
# COMPACT_ATOMS: atom_id res chain seq x y z
N MET A 1 10.12 24.61 29.08
CA MET A 1 10.70 23.25 28.94
C MET A 1 9.66 22.16 28.70
N HIS A 2 8.53 22.13 29.44
CA HIS A 2 7.49 21.11 29.28
C HIS A 2 6.87 21.01 27.87
N GLN A 3 6.67 22.14 27.17
CA GLN A 3 6.00 22.13 25.88
C GLN A 3 6.79 21.41 24.78
N LEU A 4 8.12 21.64 24.73
CA LEU A 4 9.03 20.96 23.80
C LEU A 4 9.07 19.45 24.05
N TRP A 5 9.14 19.04 25.32
CA TRP A 5 9.04 17.63 25.68
C TRP A 5 7.73 17.01 25.15
N THR A 6 6.59 17.68 25.34
CA THR A 6 5.30 17.20 24.86
C THR A 6 5.28 17.08 23.34
N THR A 7 5.80 18.05 22.60
CA THR A 7 5.80 17.99 21.13
C THR A 7 6.71 16.88 20.61
N CYS A 8 7.94 16.79 21.14
CA CYS A 8 8.92 15.78 20.73
C CYS A 8 8.46 14.37 21.09
N SER A 9 7.94 14.15 22.30
CA SER A 9 7.42 12.84 22.71
C SER A 9 6.25 12.37 21.86
N HIS A 10 5.36 13.26 21.44
CA HIS A 10 4.25 12.90 20.52
C HIS A 10 4.74 12.60 19.10
N LEU A 11 5.76 13.31 18.60
CA LEU A 11 6.35 13.04 17.29
C LEU A 11 7.05 11.67 17.27
N VAL A 12 7.82 11.35 18.31
CA VAL A 12 8.48 10.04 18.46
C VAL A 12 7.45 8.93 18.72
N ALA A 13 6.38 9.21 19.45
CA ALA A 13 5.28 8.26 19.61
C ALA A 13 4.62 7.91 18.27
N LYS A 14 4.46 8.91 17.37
CA LYS A 14 3.84 8.78 16.04
C LYS A 14 4.77 8.27 14.93
N SER A 15 6.09 8.24 15.13
CA SER A 15 7.04 7.80 14.11
C SER A 15 7.06 6.27 13.90
N GLY A 16 6.35 5.50 14.73
CA GLY A 16 6.28 4.04 14.60
C GLY A 16 7.58 3.31 14.95
N LEU A 17 8.57 4.00 15.52
CA LEU A 17 9.85 3.38 15.89
C LEU A 17 9.66 2.34 17.01
N PRO A 18 10.23 1.13 16.86
CA PRO A 18 10.07 0.08 17.85
C PRO A 18 10.86 0.40 19.13
N PRO A 19 10.37 -0.05 20.30
CA PRO A 19 10.93 0.33 21.59
C PRO A 19 12.37 -0.13 21.78
N GLU A 20 12.82 -1.20 21.09
CA GLU A 20 14.21 -1.65 21.16
C GLU A 20 15.17 -0.63 20.52
N ILE A 21 14.73 0.12 19.51
CA ILE A 21 15.54 1.17 18.88
C ILE A 21 15.56 2.42 19.77
N LEU A 22 14.42 2.76 20.39
CA LEU A 22 14.34 3.90 21.31
C LEU A 22 15.19 3.66 22.56
N ALA A 23 15.19 2.45 23.12
CA ALA A 23 15.97 2.09 24.31
C ALA A 23 17.50 2.12 24.09
N LYS A 24 17.97 2.07 22.85
CA LYS A 24 19.40 2.24 22.52
C LYS A 24 19.88 3.68 22.63
N HIS A 25 18.98 4.65 22.49
CA HIS A 25 19.33 6.07 22.34
C HIS A 25 18.65 6.98 23.37
N LEU A 26 17.66 6.47 24.12
CA LEU A 26 16.91 7.22 25.10
C LEU A 26 16.89 6.52 26.46
N PRO A 27 16.85 7.26 27.57
CA PRO A 27 16.70 6.69 28.91
C PRO A 27 15.42 5.87 29.04
N ILE A 28 15.44 4.84 29.90
CA ILE A 28 14.31 3.89 30.04
C ILE A 28 13.01 4.59 30.47
N ASP A 29 13.10 5.62 31.31
CA ASP A 29 11.95 6.41 31.77
C ASP A 29 11.30 7.24 30.66
N VAL A 30 12.11 7.65 29.68
CA VAL A 30 11.64 8.40 28.50
C VAL A 30 10.90 7.45 27.56
N VAL A 31 11.46 6.27 27.32
CA VAL A 31 10.83 5.23 26.50
C VAL A 31 9.50 4.80 27.11
N ALA A 32 9.46 4.55 28.43
CA ALA A 32 8.22 4.19 29.14
C ALA A 32 7.12 5.26 29.00
N LYS A 33 7.47 6.56 29.08
CA LYS A 33 6.53 7.66 28.86
C LYS A 33 6.03 7.75 27.41
N ILE A 34 6.88 7.46 26.44
CA ILE A 34 6.50 7.43 25.01
C ILE A 34 5.52 6.27 24.77
N GLU A 35 5.78 5.11 25.35
CA GLU A 35 4.87 3.95 25.29
C GLU A 35 3.53 4.24 25.99
N GLU A 36 3.55 4.90 27.15
CA GLU A 36 2.32 5.35 27.83
C GLU A 36 1.52 6.35 26.97
N LEU A 37 2.20 7.25 26.25
CA LEU A 37 1.55 8.16 25.29
C LEU A 37 0.95 7.41 24.10
N ARG A 38 1.63 6.38 23.57
CA ARG A 38 1.08 5.50 22.54
C ARG A 38 -0.20 4.81 23.02
N LEU A 39 -0.18 4.27 24.25
CA LEU A 39 -1.35 3.66 24.89
C LEU A 39 -2.50 4.65 25.15
N LYS A 40 -2.20 5.85 25.64
CA LYS A 40 -3.23 6.88 25.87
C LYS A 40 -3.84 7.36 24.55
N SER A 41 -3.04 7.48 23.50
CA SER A 41 -3.51 7.86 22.17
C SER A 41 -4.41 6.78 21.53
N SER A 42 -4.19 5.50 21.85
CA SER A 42 -5.07 4.41 21.42
C SER A 42 -6.36 4.33 22.26
N LEU A 43 -6.29 4.63 23.56
CA LEU A 43 -7.47 4.70 24.43
C LEU A 43 -8.37 5.91 24.14
N ALA A 44 -7.79 7.07 23.80
CA ALA A 44 -8.55 8.27 23.44
C ALA A 44 -9.40 8.07 22.16
N ARG A 45 -8.91 7.27 21.20
CA ARG A 45 -9.71 6.87 20.01
C ARG A 45 -10.89 5.96 20.34
N ARG A 46 -10.83 5.22 21.46
CA ARG A 46 -11.90 4.29 21.89
C ARG A 46 -13.05 4.97 22.66
N SER A 47 -12.86 6.19 23.20
CA SER A 47 -13.83 6.81 24.11
C SER A 47 -14.83 7.79 23.45
N LEU A 48 -14.73 8.02 22.14
CA LEU A 48 -15.58 8.97 21.40
C LEU A 48 -16.34 8.26 20.29
N MET A 49 -17.40 7.50 20.60
CA MET A 49 -18.54 7.27 19.68
C MET A 49 -19.76 6.70 20.46
N PRO A 50 -20.96 7.30 20.34
CA PRO A 50 -22.21 6.66 20.76
C PRO A 50 -22.67 5.60 19.76
N LEU A 51 -23.46 4.66 20.28
CA LEU A 51 -23.87 3.41 19.64
C LEU A 51 -24.63 3.62 18.31
N HIS A 52 -24.13 3.03 17.23
CA HIS A 52 -24.96 2.41 16.20
C HIS A 52 -24.32 1.08 15.76
N HIS A 53 -25.19 0.10 15.54
CA HIS A 53 -24.88 -1.31 15.40
C HIS A 53 -24.09 -1.68 14.13
N HIS A 54 -23.28 -2.73 14.31
CA HIS A 54 -22.67 -3.65 13.34
C HIS A 54 -21.27 -3.35 12.77
N HIS A 55 -20.35 -4.22 13.22
CA HIS A 55 -19.26 -4.85 12.46
C HIS A 55 -17.92 -4.10 12.35
N HIS A 56 -17.00 -4.34 13.29
CA HIS A 56 -15.62 -4.67 12.89
C HIS A 56 -14.79 -5.33 14.00
N HIS A 57 -14.16 -6.44 13.63
CA HIS A 57 -13.17 -7.19 14.40
C HIS A 57 -11.96 -6.30 14.76
N HIS A 58 -11.46 -6.46 15.99
CA HIS A 58 -10.15 -5.95 16.42
C HIS A 58 -9.03 -6.71 15.69
N HIS A 59 -8.53 -6.16 14.58
CA HIS A 59 -7.33 -6.61 13.85
C HIS A 59 -6.53 -5.43 13.24
N HIS A 60 -6.66 -4.23 13.81
CA HIS A 60 -6.60 -2.96 13.07
C HIS A 60 -5.24 -2.21 13.03
N ASP A 61 -4.14 -2.70 13.62
CA ASP A 61 -2.90 -1.89 13.70
C ASP A 61 -1.89 -2.14 12.56
N LEU A 62 -1.78 -3.37 12.05
CA LEU A 62 -0.91 -3.70 10.91
C LEU A 62 -1.57 -3.42 9.56
N GLY A 63 -2.89 -3.68 9.45
CA GLY A 63 -3.66 -3.36 8.24
C GLY A 63 -3.69 -1.86 7.94
N ASP A 64 -3.75 -1.01 8.97
CA ASP A 64 -3.75 0.45 8.81
C ASP A 64 -2.45 0.97 8.17
N LEU A 65 -1.30 0.35 8.48
CA LEU A 65 0.00 0.73 7.92
C LEU A 65 0.12 0.32 6.45
N GLU A 66 -0.29 -0.90 6.11
CA GLU A 66 -0.27 -1.41 4.74
C GLU A 66 -1.28 -0.65 3.85
N ASP A 67 -2.50 -0.43 4.34
CA ASP A 67 -3.49 0.40 3.68
C ASP A 67 -2.97 1.83 3.46
N GLN A 68 -2.20 2.35 4.42
CA GLN A 68 -1.59 3.67 4.28
C GLN A 68 -0.48 3.68 3.22
N LYS A 69 0.30 2.59 3.08
CA LYS A 69 1.27 2.44 1.99
C LYS A 69 0.56 2.36 0.64
N ILE A 70 -0.48 1.54 0.51
CA ILE A 70 -1.27 1.41 -0.73
C ILE A 70 -1.85 2.78 -1.14
N ARG A 71 -2.42 3.54 -0.20
CA ARG A 71 -2.93 4.91 -0.48
C ARG A 71 -1.84 5.91 -0.88
N ARG A 72 -0.60 5.74 -0.42
CA ARG A 72 0.52 6.58 -0.86
C ARG A 72 1.01 6.18 -2.24
N MET A 73 1.16 4.89 -2.49
CA MET A 73 1.54 4.34 -3.78
C MET A 73 0.55 4.78 -4.87
N ARG A 74 -0.77 4.64 -4.64
CA ARG A 74 -1.78 5.08 -5.62
C ARG A 74 -1.66 6.55 -5.98
N ARG A 75 -1.50 7.43 -4.98
CA ARG A 75 -1.26 8.87 -5.22
C ARG A 75 0.02 9.13 -6.01
N ALA A 76 1.08 8.37 -5.75
CA ALA A 76 2.32 8.47 -6.52
C ALA A 76 2.10 8.09 -7.99
N LEU A 77 1.35 7.01 -8.24
CA LEU A 77 0.99 6.57 -9.59
C LEU A 77 0.12 7.60 -10.31
N ASP A 78 -0.89 8.15 -9.63
CA ASP A 78 -1.75 9.23 -10.15
C ASP A 78 -0.92 10.47 -10.56
N SER A 79 0.14 10.78 -9.79
CA SER A 79 1.07 11.87 -10.11
C SER A 79 2.24 11.46 -11.02
N SER A 80 2.27 10.23 -11.52
CA SER A 80 3.37 9.67 -12.31
C SER A 80 4.75 9.72 -11.62
N ASP A 81 4.78 9.71 -10.29
CA ASP A 81 5.98 9.73 -9.45
C ASP A 81 6.48 8.29 -9.21
N VAL A 82 7.06 7.70 -10.25
CA VAL A 82 7.56 6.32 -10.24
C VAL A 82 8.76 6.17 -9.30
N GLU A 83 9.55 7.24 -9.11
CA GLU A 83 10.70 7.20 -8.21
C GLU A 83 10.25 7.06 -6.75
N LEU A 84 9.16 7.73 -6.35
CA LEU A 84 8.56 7.50 -5.04
C LEU A 84 8.10 6.04 -4.88
N VAL A 85 7.47 5.45 -5.90
CA VAL A 85 7.07 4.03 -5.86
C VAL A 85 8.29 3.13 -5.67
N LYS A 86 9.38 3.37 -6.41
CA LYS A 86 10.63 2.64 -6.28
C LYS A 86 11.23 2.76 -4.87
N LEU A 87 11.22 3.95 -4.28
CA LEU A 87 11.68 4.17 -2.89
C LEU A 87 10.81 3.40 -1.89
N MET A 88 9.49 3.31 -2.10
CA MET A 88 8.60 2.54 -1.23
C MET A 88 8.89 1.03 -1.32
N VAL A 89 9.19 0.51 -2.51
CA VAL A 89 9.60 -0.90 -2.69
C VAL A 89 10.91 -1.17 -1.97
N MET A 90 11.94 -0.34 -2.21
CA MET A 90 13.28 -0.57 -1.68
C MET A 90 13.42 -0.26 -0.17
N GLY A 91 12.77 0.80 0.30
CA GLY A 91 12.94 1.32 1.66
C GLY A 91 11.89 0.85 2.65
N GLU A 92 10.65 0.67 2.21
CA GLU A 92 9.53 0.28 3.07
C GLU A 92 9.10 -1.19 2.88
N GLY A 93 9.71 -1.90 1.92
CA GLY A 93 9.36 -3.28 1.58
C GLY A 93 7.95 -3.42 1.02
N LEU A 94 7.48 -2.43 0.26
CA LEU A 94 6.17 -2.51 -0.41
C LEU A 94 6.20 -3.60 -1.48
N ASN A 95 5.27 -4.56 -1.38
CA ASN A 95 5.03 -5.55 -2.43
C ASN A 95 4.01 -4.98 -3.44
N LEU A 96 4.44 -4.80 -4.69
CA LEU A 96 3.61 -4.21 -5.74
C LEU A 96 2.48 -5.14 -6.19
N ASP A 97 2.70 -6.46 -6.12
CA ASP A 97 1.72 -7.46 -6.52
C ASP A 97 0.59 -7.54 -5.49
N GLU A 98 0.93 -7.64 -4.20
CA GLU A 98 -0.07 -7.62 -3.12
C GLU A 98 -0.80 -6.27 -3.05
N ALA A 99 -0.12 -5.16 -3.34
CA ALA A 99 -0.73 -3.84 -3.43
C ALA A 99 -1.55 -3.61 -4.70
N LEU A 100 -1.55 -4.56 -5.65
CA LEU A 100 -2.23 -4.49 -6.95
C LEU A 100 -1.83 -3.24 -7.75
N ALA A 101 -0.55 -2.86 -7.67
CA ALA A 101 -0.04 -1.63 -8.25
C ALA A 101 -0.22 -1.61 -9.78
N LEU A 102 0.05 -2.73 -10.43
CA LEU A 102 -0.03 -2.85 -11.88
C LEU A 102 -1.49 -2.83 -12.36
N HIS A 103 -2.42 -3.54 -11.71
CA HIS A 103 -3.85 -3.44 -12.03
C HIS A 103 -4.36 -2.01 -11.87
N TYR A 104 -3.96 -1.34 -10.79
CA TYR A 104 -4.35 0.05 -10.57
C TYR A 104 -3.81 0.98 -11.65
N ALA A 105 -2.54 0.82 -12.04
CA ALA A 105 -1.92 1.63 -13.09
C ALA A 105 -2.56 1.39 -14.47
N VAL A 106 -2.92 0.15 -14.78
CA VAL A 106 -3.64 -0.21 -16.00
C VAL A 106 -5.03 0.44 -16.03
N GLU A 107 -5.73 0.43 -14.89
CA GLU A 107 -7.10 0.94 -14.78
C GLU A 107 -7.18 2.49 -14.74
N ASN A 108 -6.23 3.13 -14.07
CA ASN A 108 -6.36 4.54 -13.67
C ASN A 108 -5.24 5.46 -14.19
N CYS A 109 -4.13 4.92 -14.71
CA CYS A 109 -2.97 5.70 -15.09
C CYS A 109 -2.67 5.62 -16.60
N SER A 110 -1.66 6.37 -17.05
CA SER A 110 -1.19 6.31 -18.44
C SER A 110 -0.31 5.10 -18.71
N ARG A 111 -0.16 4.74 -19.99
CA ARG A 111 0.71 3.63 -20.41
C ARG A 111 2.17 3.83 -20.01
N GLU A 112 2.63 5.08 -19.93
CA GLU A 112 3.98 5.41 -19.50
C GLU A 112 4.21 5.02 -18.04
N VAL A 113 3.21 5.25 -17.16
CA VAL A 113 3.29 4.85 -15.75
C VAL A 113 3.33 3.34 -15.64
N ALA A 114 2.42 2.63 -16.33
CA ALA A 114 2.40 1.16 -16.32
C ALA A 114 3.72 0.57 -16.83
N LYS A 115 4.26 1.12 -17.93
CA LYS A 115 5.55 0.71 -18.48
C LYS A 115 6.68 0.93 -17.47
N ALA A 116 6.77 2.10 -16.88
CA ALA A 116 7.81 2.41 -15.90
C ALA A 116 7.71 1.49 -14.66
N LEU A 117 6.50 1.13 -14.25
CA LEU A 117 6.23 0.18 -13.16
C LEU A 117 6.75 -1.23 -13.49
N LEU A 118 6.55 -1.69 -14.73
CA LEU A 118 7.08 -2.96 -15.23
C LEU A 118 8.61 -2.95 -15.37
N GLU A 119 9.19 -1.82 -15.77
CA GLU A 119 10.64 -1.64 -15.85
C GLU A 119 11.33 -1.75 -14.48
N LEU A 120 10.62 -1.49 -13.36
CA LEU A 120 11.13 -1.73 -12.01
C LEU A 120 11.38 -3.22 -11.72
N SER A 121 10.85 -4.14 -12.54
CA SER A 121 10.98 -5.60 -12.37
C SER A 121 10.58 -6.10 -10.97
N ALA A 122 9.68 -5.38 -10.32
CA ALA A 122 9.22 -5.63 -8.95
C ALA A 122 7.72 -6.00 -8.87
N ALA A 123 7.05 -6.11 -10.03
CA ALA A 123 5.67 -6.54 -10.17
C ALA A 123 5.58 -7.64 -11.23
N ASP A 124 4.79 -8.67 -10.96
CA ASP A 124 4.46 -9.73 -11.91
C ASP A 124 3.35 -9.24 -12.86
N VAL A 125 3.66 -9.21 -14.16
CA VAL A 125 2.74 -8.81 -15.23
C VAL A 125 1.51 -9.73 -15.33
N ASN A 126 1.62 -10.95 -14.81
CA ASN A 126 0.58 -11.98 -14.85
C ASN A 126 -0.15 -12.16 -13.51
N TYR A 127 0.11 -11.30 -12.53
CA TYR A 127 -0.46 -11.46 -11.18
C TYR A 127 -2.01 -11.44 -11.23
N PRO A 128 -2.69 -12.50 -10.75
CA PRO A 128 -4.14 -12.53 -10.73
C PRO A 128 -4.68 -11.73 -9.53
N ALA A 129 -5.71 -10.92 -9.76
CA ALA A 129 -6.28 -10.05 -8.74
C ALA A 129 -7.81 -10.11 -8.65
N GLY A 130 -8.30 -9.80 -7.46
CA GLY A 130 -9.72 -9.70 -7.17
C GLY A 130 -10.44 -11.06 -7.17
N PRO A 131 -11.76 -11.05 -6.91
CA PRO A 131 -12.56 -12.28 -6.78
C PRO A 131 -12.68 -13.07 -8.08
N ALA A 132 -12.52 -12.41 -9.24
CA ALA A 132 -12.54 -13.04 -10.55
C ALA A 132 -11.15 -13.55 -10.99
N GLY A 133 -10.07 -13.26 -10.25
CA GLY A 133 -8.71 -13.65 -10.63
C GLY A 133 -8.25 -13.02 -11.94
N LYS A 134 -8.58 -11.75 -12.17
CA LYS A 134 -8.21 -11.03 -13.39
C LYS A 134 -6.74 -10.64 -13.37
N THR A 135 -6.04 -10.91 -14.46
CA THR A 135 -4.69 -10.39 -14.69
C THR A 135 -4.76 -8.94 -15.18
N PRO A 136 -3.66 -8.17 -15.15
CA PRO A 136 -3.61 -6.83 -15.73
C PRO A 136 -4.05 -6.80 -17.20
N LEU A 137 -3.76 -7.86 -17.96
CA LEU A 137 -4.16 -7.98 -19.36
C LEU A 137 -5.68 -8.10 -19.54
N HIS A 138 -6.39 -8.78 -18.65
CA HIS A 138 -7.86 -8.79 -18.65
C HIS A 138 -8.42 -7.38 -18.43
N VAL A 139 -7.86 -6.64 -17.47
CA VAL A 139 -8.30 -5.26 -17.17
C VAL A 139 -8.07 -4.35 -18.38
N ALA A 140 -6.91 -4.46 -19.03
CA ALA A 140 -6.60 -3.68 -20.24
C ALA A 140 -7.55 -4.02 -21.42
N ALA A 141 -7.92 -5.29 -21.58
CA ALA A 141 -8.89 -5.73 -22.58
C ALA A 141 -10.30 -5.19 -22.29
N GLU A 142 -10.76 -5.23 -21.04
CA GLU A 142 -12.07 -4.68 -20.62
C GLU A 142 -12.17 -3.17 -20.83
N MET A 143 -11.06 -2.46 -20.63
CA MET A 143 -10.97 -1.02 -20.90
C MET A 143 -10.88 -0.67 -22.39
N VAL A 144 -10.72 -1.67 -23.27
CA VAL A 144 -10.52 -1.48 -24.72
C VAL A 144 -9.31 -0.56 -24.98
N SER A 145 -8.22 -0.76 -24.23
CA SER A 145 -7.01 0.06 -24.31
C SER A 145 -5.89 -0.67 -25.07
N PRO A 146 -5.80 -0.52 -26.40
CA PRO A 146 -4.80 -1.24 -27.21
C PRO A 146 -3.37 -0.83 -26.85
N GLU A 147 -3.15 0.41 -26.44
CA GLU A 147 -1.82 0.86 -26.04
C GLU A 147 -1.36 0.18 -24.74
N MET A 148 -2.28 -0.04 -23.80
CA MET A 148 -1.97 -0.71 -22.54
C MET A 148 -1.75 -2.22 -22.76
N VAL A 149 -2.56 -2.83 -23.62
CA VAL A 149 -2.37 -4.22 -24.08
C VAL A 149 -0.99 -4.39 -24.71
N ALA A 150 -0.56 -3.47 -25.58
CA ALA A 150 0.76 -3.51 -26.20
C ALA A 150 1.89 -3.46 -25.16
N VAL A 151 1.83 -2.53 -24.19
CA VAL A 151 2.82 -2.44 -23.11
C VAL A 151 2.89 -3.73 -22.30
N LEU A 152 1.75 -4.30 -21.92
CA LEU A 152 1.73 -5.54 -21.14
C LEU A 152 2.32 -6.72 -21.94
N LEU A 153 1.98 -6.86 -23.21
CA LEU A 153 2.52 -7.91 -24.08
C LEU A 153 4.02 -7.75 -24.37
N ASP A 154 4.49 -6.52 -24.56
CA ASP A 154 5.93 -6.21 -24.70
C ASP A 154 6.73 -6.65 -23.47
N HIS A 155 6.08 -6.66 -22.31
CA HIS A 155 6.63 -7.13 -21.02
C HIS A 155 6.26 -8.57 -20.69
N HIS A 156 5.92 -9.39 -21.69
CA HIS A 156 5.66 -10.84 -21.55
C HIS A 156 4.40 -11.21 -20.76
N ALA A 157 3.35 -10.40 -20.82
CA ALA A 157 2.02 -10.81 -20.37
C ALA A 157 1.52 -12.03 -21.15
N ASP A 158 0.94 -13.01 -20.46
CA ASP A 158 0.39 -14.23 -21.03
C ASP A 158 -1.11 -14.06 -21.34
N PRO A 159 -1.52 -14.04 -22.62
CA PRO A 159 -2.91 -13.91 -23.03
C PRO A 159 -3.72 -15.19 -22.89
N THR A 160 -3.11 -16.30 -22.41
CA THR A 160 -3.78 -17.58 -22.25
C THR A 160 -4.30 -17.82 -20.83
N ILE A 161 -3.91 -16.96 -19.88
CA ILE A 161 -4.36 -17.07 -18.49
C ILE A 161 -5.87 -16.88 -18.42
N ARG A 162 -6.53 -17.75 -17.64
CA ARG A 162 -7.97 -17.71 -17.44
C ARG A 162 -8.32 -17.12 -16.09
N THR A 163 -9.36 -16.32 -16.07
CA THR A 163 -10.07 -15.93 -14.84
C THR A 163 -10.70 -17.15 -14.15
N VAL A 164 -11.23 -16.94 -12.94
CA VAL A 164 -12.02 -17.94 -12.19
C VAL A 164 -13.22 -18.45 -13.00
N ASP A 165 -13.80 -17.59 -13.84
CA ASP A 165 -14.93 -17.93 -14.71
C ASP A 165 -14.48 -18.65 -16.01
N GLY A 166 -13.19 -18.91 -16.19
CA GLY A 166 -12.63 -19.60 -17.36
C GLY A 166 -12.45 -18.73 -18.60
N VAL A 167 -12.62 -17.42 -18.46
CA VAL A 167 -12.52 -16.41 -19.54
C VAL A 167 -11.06 -15.99 -19.68
N THR A 168 -10.54 -15.95 -20.91
CA THR A 168 -9.22 -15.39 -21.25
C THR A 168 -9.33 -13.90 -21.59
N PRO A 169 -8.25 -13.11 -21.60
CA PRO A 169 -8.29 -11.71 -22.04
C PRO A 169 -8.71 -11.52 -23.51
N LEU A 170 -8.75 -12.60 -24.28
CA LEU A 170 -9.09 -12.60 -25.71
C LEU A 170 -10.56 -12.95 -26.00
N ASP A 171 -11.28 -13.51 -25.01
CA ASP A 171 -12.70 -13.88 -25.12
C ASP A 171 -13.62 -12.66 -24.97
#